data_AF-A0A2H6EGZ4-F1
#
_entry.id   AF-A0A2H6EGZ4-F1
#
_cell.length_a   1.000
_cell.length_b   1.000
_cell.length_c   1.000
_cell.angle_alpha   90.00
_cell.angle_beta   90.00
_cell.angle_gamma   90.00
#
_symmetry.space_group_name_H-M   'P 1'
#
loop_
_entity.id
_entity.type
_entity.pdbx_description
1 polymer ?
#
loop_
_entity_poly.entity_id
_entity_poly.type
_entity_poly.pdbx_seq_one_letter_code
_entity_poly.pdbx_strand_id
1 'polypeptide(L)'
;MKLINIISNHSKERVWAVALLLIITPLGFYTKFYSGPAADWVNNSLGGLLYEIFWCLLFFILFVNAKPWVIALSVFIVTGLLEFLQLWHPEFLEIIRSYFIGRTILGNSFIWTDFIYYIIGSLIGFFIITRLQKLNN
;
A
#
# COMPACT_ATOMS: atom_id res chain seq x y z
N MET A 1 -6.19 5.40 35.20
CA MET A 1 -7.29 5.70 34.24
C MET A 1 -6.77 6.25 32.89
N LYS A 2 -5.87 7.24 32.83
CA LYS A 2 -5.31 7.76 31.55
C LYS A 2 -4.53 6.74 30.71
N LEU A 3 -3.69 5.89 31.32
CA LEU A 3 -2.87 4.91 30.61
C LEU A 3 -3.71 3.83 29.89
N ILE A 4 -4.78 3.36 30.54
CA ILE A 4 -5.70 2.35 29.99
C ILE A 4 -6.50 2.93 28.81
N ASN A 5 -6.93 4.20 28.90
CA ASN A 5 -7.60 4.87 27.78
C ASN A 5 -6.68 5.08 26.57
N ILE A 6 -5.39 5.37 26.78
CA ILE A 6 -4.40 5.53 25.69
C ILE A 6 -4.20 4.19 24.96
N ILE A 7 -3.98 3.10 25.72
CA ILE A 7 -3.81 1.75 25.14
C ILE A 7 -5.10 1.30 24.41
N SER A 8 -6.26 1.58 24.98
CA SER A 8 -7.57 1.30 24.36
C SER A 8 -7.78 2.09 23.08
N ASN A 9 -7.46 3.38 23.01
CA ASN A 9 -7.68 4.18 21.79
C ASN A 9 -6.73 3.79 20.65
N HIS A 10 -5.46 3.46 20.95
CA HIS A 10 -4.54 2.90 19.95
C HIS A 10 -5.01 1.55 19.38
N SER A 11 -5.78 0.77 20.14
CA SER A 11 -6.36 -0.47 19.63
C SER A 11 -7.49 -0.22 18.63
N LYS A 12 -8.31 0.82 18.84
CA LYS A 12 -9.46 1.14 17.96
C LYS A 12 -9.04 1.65 16.59
N GLU A 13 -8.08 2.58 16.53
CA GLU A 13 -7.54 3.07 15.24
C GLU A 13 -6.97 1.94 14.38
N ARG A 14 -6.35 0.93 15.02
CA ARG A 14 -5.79 -0.24 14.34
C ARG A 14 -6.89 -1.20 13.87
N VAL A 15 -7.95 -1.39 14.64
CA VAL A 15 -9.11 -2.19 14.20
C VAL A 15 -9.72 -1.58 12.93
N TRP A 16 -9.86 -0.26 12.86
CA TRP A 16 -10.32 0.42 11.65
C TRP A 16 -9.34 0.27 10.48
N ALA A 17 -8.04 0.37 10.73
CA ALA A 17 -7.03 0.11 9.70
C ALA A 17 -7.09 -1.33 9.16
N VAL A 18 -7.31 -2.32 10.03
CA VAL A 18 -7.51 -3.73 9.64
C VAL A 18 -8.78 -3.88 8.82
N ALA A 19 -9.89 -3.25 9.23
CA ALA A 19 -11.14 -3.28 8.47
C ALA A 19 -10.96 -2.68 7.05
N LEU A 20 -10.23 -1.57 6.93
CA LEU A 20 -9.89 -0.98 5.64
C LEU A 20 -8.99 -1.89 4.81
N LEU A 21 -7.99 -2.55 5.41
CA LEU A 21 -7.17 -3.53 4.70
C LEU A 21 -7.99 -4.70 4.15
N LEU A 22 -8.97 -5.20 4.92
CA LEU A 22 -9.87 -6.26 4.47
C LEU A 22 -10.73 -5.85 3.27
N ILE A 23 -10.95 -4.56 3.05
CA ILE A 23 -11.66 -4.02 1.90
C ILE A 23 -10.69 -3.76 0.73
N ILE A 24 -9.55 -3.13 0.99
CA ILE A 24 -8.57 -2.76 -0.05
C ILE A 24 -7.92 -3.98 -0.68
N THR A 25 -7.63 -5.02 0.10
CA THR A 25 -6.97 -6.23 -0.40
C THR A 25 -7.77 -6.91 -1.52
N PRO A 26 -9.06 -7.29 -1.32
CA PRO A 26 -9.84 -7.89 -2.40
C PRO A 26 -10.06 -6.91 -3.57
N LEU A 27 -10.20 -5.61 -3.31
CA LEU A 27 -10.30 -4.61 -4.39
C LEU A 27 -9.03 -4.57 -5.23
N GLY A 28 -7.85 -4.54 -4.61
CA GLY A 28 -6.57 -4.56 -5.32
C GLY A 28 -6.39 -5.82 -6.14
N PHE A 29 -6.75 -7.00 -5.61
CA PHE A 29 -6.73 -8.22 -6.41
C PHE A 29 -7.74 -8.16 -7.55
N TYR A 30 -8.96 -7.67 -7.30
CA TYR A 30 -9.98 -7.52 -8.34
C TYR A 30 -9.51 -6.62 -9.49
N THR A 31 -8.75 -5.56 -9.21
CA THR A 31 -8.19 -4.72 -10.28
C THR A 31 -7.33 -5.50 -11.27
N LYS A 32 -6.66 -6.59 -10.85
CA LYS A 32 -5.80 -7.44 -11.70
C LYS A 32 -6.56 -8.42 -12.60
N PHE A 33 -7.85 -8.64 -12.32
CA PHE A 33 -8.72 -9.52 -13.10
C PHE A 33 -9.72 -8.74 -13.95
N TYR A 34 -9.73 -7.41 -13.83
CA TYR A 34 -10.68 -6.55 -14.52
C TYR A 34 -10.33 -6.43 -16.01
N SER A 35 -11.29 -6.79 -16.87
CA SER A 35 -11.15 -6.79 -18.33
C SER A 35 -12.15 -5.84 -19.03
N GLY A 36 -12.75 -4.91 -18.28
CA GLY A 36 -13.74 -3.97 -18.82
C GLY A 36 -13.13 -2.72 -19.47
N PRO A 37 -13.93 -1.65 -19.68
CA PRO A 37 -13.42 -0.38 -20.19
C PRO A 37 -12.28 0.17 -19.32
N ALA A 38 -11.24 0.71 -19.96
CA ALA A 38 -10.03 1.19 -19.31
C ALA A 38 -9.28 0.13 -18.48
N ALA A 39 -9.34 -1.15 -18.90
CA ALA A 39 -8.67 -2.26 -18.23
C ALA A 39 -7.20 -1.97 -17.91
N ASP A 40 -6.41 -1.47 -18.86
CA ASP A 40 -4.99 -1.20 -18.63
C ASP A 40 -4.75 -0.19 -17.49
N TRP A 41 -5.57 0.85 -17.44
CA TRP A 41 -5.50 1.85 -16.38
C TRP A 41 -5.94 1.27 -15.03
N VAL A 42 -7.00 0.46 -15.01
CA VAL A 42 -7.46 -0.19 -13.76
C VAL A 42 -6.42 -1.17 -13.23
N ASN A 43 -5.90 -2.04 -14.10
CA ASN A 43 -4.94 -3.08 -13.74
C ASN A 43 -3.61 -2.50 -13.23
N ASN A 44 -3.14 -1.40 -13.83
CA ASN A 44 -1.84 -0.82 -13.51
C ASN A 44 -1.97 0.36 -12.55
N SER A 45 -2.65 1.43 -12.98
CA SER A 45 -2.72 2.68 -12.23
C SER A 45 -3.57 2.60 -10.96
N LEU A 46 -4.82 2.14 -11.07
CA LEU A 46 -5.68 2.01 -9.89
C LEU A 46 -5.15 0.91 -8.95
N GLY A 47 -4.67 -0.20 -9.51
CA GLY A 47 -4.00 -1.25 -8.76
C GLY A 47 -2.78 -0.75 -7.98
N GLY A 48 -1.91 0.05 -8.61
CA GLY A 48 -0.74 0.67 -7.97
C GLY A 48 -1.12 1.66 -6.86
N LEU A 49 -2.15 2.47 -7.08
CA LEU A 49 -2.68 3.37 -6.05
C LEU A 49 -3.19 2.58 -4.83
N LEU A 50 -3.95 1.50 -5.03
CA LEU A 50 -4.45 0.66 -3.94
C LEU A 50 -3.31 -0.08 -3.22
N TYR A 51 -2.27 -0.47 -3.95
CA TYR A 51 -1.07 -1.12 -3.43
C TYR A 51 -0.32 -0.23 -2.43
N GLU A 52 -0.15 1.06 -2.74
CA GLU A 52 0.44 2.04 -1.81
C GLU A 52 -0.36 2.18 -0.52
N ILE A 53 -1.69 2.34 -0.64
CA ILE A 53 -2.58 2.50 0.51
C ILE A 53 -2.52 1.24 1.39
N PHE A 54 -2.50 0.06 0.76
CA PHE A 54 -2.31 -1.22 1.45
C PHE A 54 -1.04 -1.21 2.30
N TRP A 55 0.12 -0.89 1.72
CA TRP A 55 1.37 -0.87 2.47
C TRP A 55 1.40 0.18 3.57
N CYS A 56 0.82 1.36 3.34
CA CYS A 56 0.68 2.38 4.36
C CYS A 56 -0.12 1.87 5.57
N LEU A 57 -1.27 1.24 5.33
CA LEU A 57 -2.11 0.70 6.41
C LEU A 57 -1.44 -0.48 7.12
N LEU A 58 -0.77 -1.36 6.37
CA LEU A 58 -0.05 -2.49 6.94
C LEU A 58 1.09 -2.00 7.86
N PHE A 59 1.90 -1.05 7.41
CA PHE A 59 2.97 -0.47 8.23
C PHE A 59 2.42 0.30 9.43
N PHE A 60 1.29 0.98 9.30
CA PHE A 60 0.63 1.60 10.44
C PHE A 60 0.23 0.58 11.51
N ILE A 61 -0.28 -0.60 11.11
CA ILE A 61 -0.64 -1.69 12.02
C ILE A 61 0.60 -2.36 12.65
N LEU A 62 1.70 -2.46 11.92
CA LEU A 62 2.93 -3.08 12.41
C LEU A 62 3.75 -2.14 13.32
N PHE A 63 3.85 -0.85 12.97
CA PHE A 63 4.70 0.12 13.66
C PHE A 63 3.90 1.07 14.54
N VAL A 64 3.80 0.73 15.83
CA VAL A 64 2.91 1.42 16.77
C VAL A 64 3.20 2.92 16.93
N ASN A 65 4.49 3.28 16.93
CA ASN A 65 4.96 4.63 17.23
C ASN A 65 5.40 5.43 16.00
N ALA A 66 5.20 4.89 14.79
CA ALA A 66 5.62 5.56 13.57
C ALA A 66 4.70 6.74 13.25
N LYS A 67 5.29 7.87 12.84
CA LYS A 67 4.54 9.04 12.40
C LYS A 67 3.92 8.75 11.02
N PRO A 68 2.68 9.21 10.73
CA PRO A 68 2.01 8.91 9.46
C PRO A 68 2.83 9.31 8.22
N TRP A 69 3.51 10.46 8.28
CA TRP A 69 4.32 10.94 7.16
C TRP A 69 5.56 10.08 6.92
N VAL A 70 6.14 9.48 7.98
CA VAL A 70 7.28 8.56 7.86
C VAL A 70 6.84 7.28 7.17
N ILE A 71 5.66 6.76 7.52
CA ILE A 71 5.09 5.58 6.87
C ILE A 71 4.90 5.85 5.37
N ALA A 72 4.16 6.90 5.01
CA ALA A 72 3.87 7.22 3.62
C ALA A 72 5.14 7.47 2.80
N LEU A 73 6.11 8.23 3.34
CA LEU A 73 7.37 8.48 2.65
C LEU A 73 8.18 7.19 2.47
N SER A 74 8.21 6.33 3.48
CA SER A 74 8.93 5.05 3.40
C SER A 74 8.31 4.12 2.37
N VAL A 75 6.98 4.04 2.32
CA VAL A 75 6.26 3.24 1.32
C VAL A 75 6.57 3.74 -0.07
N PHE A 76 6.39 5.04 -0.35
CA PHE A 76 6.72 5.64 -1.65
C PHE A 76 8.17 5.38 -2.10
N ILE A 77 9.14 5.50 -1.19
CA ILE A 77 10.55 5.23 -1.50
C ILE A 77 10.74 3.74 -1.84
N VAL A 78 10.20 2.84 -1.01
CA VAL A 78 10.35 1.39 -1.22
C VAL A 78 9.68 0.95 -2.52
N THR A 79 8.47 1.40 -2.81
CA THR A 79 7.77 1.07 -4.06
C THR A 79 8.47 1.69 -5.27
N GLY A 80 9.00 2.90 -5.16
CA GLY A 80 9.87 3.48 -6.18
C GLY A 80 11.14 2.66 -6.43
N LEU A 81 11.78 2.14 -5.37
CA LEU A 81 12.93 1.23 -5.50
C LEU A 81 12.54 -0.11 -6.12
N LEU A 82 11.38 -0.66 -5.77
CA LEU A 82 10.83 -1.86 -6.41
C LEU A 82 10.56 -1.63 -7.90
N GLU A 83 10.11 -0.43 -8.27
CA GLU A 83 9.92 -0.04 -9.67
C GLU A 83 11.25 -0.05 -10.42
N PHE A 84 12.30 0.57 -9.87
CA PHE A 84 13.64 0.49 -10.45
C PHE A 84 14.21 -0.94 -10.47
N LEU A 85 13.86 -1.78 -9.49
CA LEU A 85 14.25 -3.20 -9.44
C LEU A 85 13.72 -3.99 -10.63
N GLN A 86 12.65 -3.53 -11.28
CA GLN A 86 12.10 -4.15 -12.49
C GLN A 86 13.02 -4.03 -13.70
N LEU A 87 13.96 -3.07 -13.71
CA LEU A 87 14.99 -2.97 -14.75
C LEU A 87 16.10 -4.02 -14.59
N TRP A 88 16.13 -4.73 -13.45
CA TRP A 88 17.11 -5.77 -13.16
C TRP A 88 16.52 -7.18 -13.35
N HIS A 89 17.12 -7.95 -14.24
CA HIS A 89 16.64 -9.29 -14.67
C HIS A 89 17.64 -10.45 -14.39
N PRO A 90 18.08 -10.67 -13.14
CA PRO A 90 18.82 -11.87 -12.79
C PRO A 90 17.87 -13.08 -12.67
N GLU A 91 18.37 -14.29 -12.93
CA GLU A 91 17.57 -15.52 -12.97
C GLU A 91 16.72 -15.75 -11.71
N PHE A 92 17.25 -15.45 -10.52
CA PHE A 92 16.51 -15.62 -9.27
C PHE A 92 15.31 -14.68 -9.14
N LEU A 93 15.39 -13.43 -9.64
CA LEU A 93 14.26 -12.50 -9.60
C LEU A 93 13.17 -12.91 -10.59
N GLU A 94 13.57 -13.40 -11.77
CA GLU A 94 12.63 -13.89 -12.76
C GLU A 94 11.88 -15.13 -12.27
N ILE A 95 12.54 -16.02 -11.51
CA ILE A 95 11.86 -17.13 -10.81
C ILE A 95 10.78 -16.59 -9.87
N ILE A 96 11.06 -15.54 -9.09
CA ILE A 96 10.06 -14.96 -8.18
C ILE A 96 8.91 -14.32 -8.97
N ARG A 97 9.20 -13.56 -10.04
CA ARG A 97 8.20 -12.92 -10.92
C ARG A 97 7.36 -13.92 -11.73
N SER A 98 7.83 -15.16 -11.87
CA SER A 98 7.07 -16.23 -12.52
C SER A 98 5.79 -16.59 -11.74
N TYR A 99 5.81 -16.41 -10.41
CA TYR A 99 4.64 -16.62 -9.55
C TYR A 99 3.75 -15.37 -9.48
N PHE A 100 2.43 -15.59 -9.43
CA PHE A 100 1.44 -14.50 -9.36
C PHE A 100 1.67 -13.54 -8.20
N ILE A 101 1.98 -14.06 -7.00
CA ILE A 101 2.23 -13.25 -5.81
C ILE A 101 3.52 -12.45 -5.96
N GLY A 102 4.59 -13.09 -6.45
CA GLY A 102 5.87 -12.43 -6.67
C GLY A 102 5.76 -11.29 -7.68
N ARG A 103 5.05 -11.53 -8.79
CA ARG A 103 4.69 -10.49 -9.77
C ARG A 103 3.87 -9.35 -9.19
N THR A 104 2.93 -9.65 -8.30
CA THR A 104 2.07 -8.62 -7.69
C THR A 104 2.84 -7.72 -6.71
N ILE A 105 3.86 -8.26 -6.05
CA ILE A 105 4.70 -7.52 -5.09
C ILE A 105 5.84 -6.78 -5.79
N LEU A 106 6.55 -7.45 -6.70
CA LEU A 106 7.75 -6.91 -7.35
C LEU A 106 7.46 -6.12 -8.64
N GLY A 107 6.31 -6.37 -9.26
CA GLY A 107 6.02 -5.90 -10.61
C GLY A 107 6.88 -6.59 -11.68
N ASN A 108 6.61 -6.26 -12.94
CA ASN A 108 7.24 -6.88 -14.11
C ASN A 108 7.81 -5.88 -15.13
N SER A 109 7.30 -4.66 -15.16
CA SER A 109 7.56 -3.71 -16.24
C SER A 109 7.61 -2.31 -15.69
N PHE A 110 8.75 -1.65 -15.89
CA PHE A 110 8.98 -0.29 -15.41
C PHE A 110 8.11 0.74 -16.15
N ILE A 111 7.33 1.53 -15.41
CA ILE A 111 6.43 2.56 -15.94
C ILE A 111 6.61 3.87 -15.17
N TRP A 112 7.11 4.92 -15.85
CA TRP A 112 7.31 6.25 -15.24
C TRP A 112 6.04 6.86 -14.65
N THR A 113 4.88 6.65 -15.27
CA THR A 113 3.61 7.22 -14.78
C THR A 113 3.17 6.61 -13.46
N ASP A 114 3.68 5.43 -13.08
CA ASP A 114 3.31 4.76 -11.83
C ASP A 114 3.79 5.55 -10.61
N PHE A 115 4.88 6.30 -10.73
CA PHE A 115 5.33 7.23 -9.68
C PHE A 115 4.26 8.27 -9.29
N ILE A 116 3.42 8.72 -10.24
CA ILE A 116 2.33 9.66 -9.94
C ILE A 116 1.28 8.96 -9.06
N TYR A 117 0.92 7.73 -9.40
CA TYR A 117 -0.02 6.93 -8.62
C TYR A 117 0.58 6.50 -7.27
N TYR A 118 1.89 6.30 -7.21
CA TYR A 118 2.61 6.04 -5.97
C TYR A 118 2.55 7.23 -5.02
N ILE A 119 2.83 8.43 -5.51
CA ILE A 119 2.68 9.68 -4.74
C ILE A 119 1.23 9.83 -4.25
N ILE A 120 0.25 9.70 -5.14
CA ILE A 120 -1.17 9.87 -4.79
C ILE A 120 -1.61 8.82 -3.77
N GLY A 121 -1.26 7.55 -3.97
CA GLY A 121 -1.59 6.46 -3.06
C GLY A 121 -0.97 6.64 -1.68
N SER A 122 0.31 7.01 -1.61
CA SER A 122 1.00 7.33 -0.36
C SER A 122 0.40 8.55 0.35
N LEU A 123 0.01 9.60 -0.39
CA LEU A 123 -0.70 10.75 0.19
C LEU A 123 -2.06 10.36 0.76
N ILE A 124 -2.85 9.55 0.05
CA ILE A 124 -4.13 9.04 0.53
C ILE A 124 -3.89 8.20 1.80
N GLY A 125 -2.91 7.31 1.81
CA GLY A 125 -2.51 6.53 2.97
C GLY A 125 -2.16 7.41 4.17
N PHE A 126 -1.35 8.44 3.97
CA PHE A 126 -1.03 9.45 4.99
C PHE A 126 -2.30 10.10 5.58
N PHE A 127 -3.22 10.55 4.72
CA PHE A 127 -4.45 11.20 5.16
C PHE A 127 -5.35 10.23 5.93
N ILE A 128 -5.52 8.99 5.46
CA ILE A 128 -6.31 7.97 6.15
C ILE A 128 -5.75 7.73 7.54
N ILE A 129 -4.45 7.46 7.67
CA ILE A 129 -3.81 7.20 8.96
C ILE A 129 -3.97 8.40 9.90
N THR A 130 -3.72 9.62 9.39
CA THR A 130 -3.86 10.85 10.18
C THR A 130 -5.29 11.06 10.67
N ARG A 131 -6.30 10.69 9.86
CA ARG A 131 -7.72 10.76 10.25
C ARG A 131 -8.06 9.72 11.29
N LEU A 132 -7.59 8.47 11.14
CA LEU A 132 -7.80 7.40 12.13
C LEU A 132 -7.25 7.77 13.51
N GLN A 133 -6.06 8.38 13.56
CA GLN A 133 -5.45 8.86 14.80
C GLN A 133 -6.25 10.02 15.42
N LYS A 134 -6.77 10.95 14.60
CA LYS A 134 -7.55 12.10 15.10
C LYS A 134 -8.93 11.72 15.63
N LEU A 135 -9.60 10.74 15.01
CA LEU A 135 -10.95 10.31 15.43
C LEU A 135 -10.96 9.57 16.78
N ASN A 136 -9.81 9.02 17.19
CA ASN A 136 -9.67 8.24 18.42
C ASN A 136 -8.88 8.98 19.53
N ASN A 137 -8.44 10.23 19.29
CA ASN A 137 -7.82 11.09 20.31
C ASN A 137 -8.86 12.03 20.93
#